data_AF-A0A954Y5P2-F1
#
_entry.id   AF-A0A954Y5P2-F1
#
_cell.length_a   1.000
_cell.length_b   1.000
_cell.length_c   1.000
_cell.angle_alpha   90.00
_cell.angle_beta   90.00
_cell.angle_gamma   90.00
#
_symmetry.space_group_name_H-M   'P 1'
#
loop_
_entity.id
_entity.type
_entity.pdbx_description
1 polymer ?
#
loop_
_entity_poly.entity_id
_entity_poly.type
_entity_poly.pdbx_seq_one_letter_code
_entity_poly.pdbx_strand_id
1 'polypeptide(L)'
;MAQSPKTRTRSQRVASVELPKGRLSAMLANLRRGRVLLRLALCGLSAVAMLLITRAWDPPRDFRTDRVVNRDISVRTPFAIEDPEATEAKRMNQRRLAVAVYDHNKAPLEVLRAEIKNEVSRLVGYDSFEDADKNLWESFDYDMAENAPELTQEEQQAEFEQFKQALSEEGAMDAFKKAIDEVFSPLEQHGLLRELSEGHDANPERIAVRPVGTTDYETIYPLSEVRLEDVVNRLQIQLPQKIPSLVVANRVFERLKDRLPSALTLRLNREATNAAQDLAAEEVEPVKIFFERGDLIARAGSPLGEEEV
;
A
#
# COMPACT_ATOMS: atom_id res chain seq x y z
N MET A 1 -69.56 -23.63 -76.29
CA MET A 1 -69.24 -24.51 -75.15
C MET A 1 -68.03 -23.94 -74.42
N ALA A 2 -68.22 -23.50 -73.18
CA ALA A 2 -67.16 -22.94 -72.34
C ALA A 2 -66.30 -24.06 -71.75
N GLN A 3 -64.97 -23.97 -71.87
CA GLN A 3 -64.03 -24.85 -71.18
C GLN A 3 -63.26 -24.05 -70.12
N SER A 4 -63.40 -24.49 -68.88
CA SER A 4 -62.82 -23.94 -67.65
C SER A 4 -61.28 -23.95 -67.65
N PRO A 5 -60.61 -23.00 -66.98
CA PRO A 5 -59.16 -22.99 -66.87
C PRO A 5 -58.69 -24.11 -65.93
N LYS A 6 -57.84 -25.02 -66.45
CA LYS A 6 -57.20 -26.08 -65.66
C LYS A 6 -56.30 -25.46 -64.57
N THR A 7 -56.68 -25.67 -63.31
CA THR A 7 -55.88 -25.36 -62.13
C THR A 7 -54.59 -26.19 -62.11
N ARG A 8 -53.44 -25.51 -62.20
CA ARG A 8 -52.11 -26.14 -62.11
C ARG A 8 -51.90 -26.73 -60.72
N THR A 9 -51.42 -27.97 -60.66
CA THR A 9 -51.16 -28.74 -59.44
C THR A 9 -49.91 -28.23 -58.70
N ARG A 10 -49.95 -28.32 -57.37
CA ARG A 10 -48.97 -27.76 -56.42
C ARG A 10 -47.53 -28.23 -56.68
N SER A 11 -47.34 -29.40 -57.29
CA SER A 11 -46.02 -29.96 -57.64
C SER A 11 -45.32 -29.22 -58.79
N GLN A 12 -46.08 -28.66 -59.76
CA GLN A 12 -45.50 -27.88 -60.86
C GLN A 12 -45.02 -26.49 -60.43
N ARG A 13 -45.46 -25.98 -59.26
CA ARG A 13 -44.94 -24.74 -58.66
C ARG A 13 -43.65 -24.94 -57.85
N VAL A 14 -43.32 -26.18 -57.46
CA VAL A 14 -42.15 -26.49 -56.62
C VAL A 14 -40.93 -26.88 -57.46
N ALA A 15 -41.12 -27.34 -58.71
CA ALA A 15 -40.03 -27.70 -59.61
C ALA A 15 -39.33 -26.51 -60.30
N SER A 16 -39.86 -25.28 -60.20
CA SER A 16 -39.28 -24.08 -60.81
C SER A 16 -38.46 -23.22 -59.83
N VAL A 17 -38.11 -23.76 -58.66
CA VAL A 17 -37.17 -23.13 -57.73
C VAL A 17 -35.88 -23.95 -57.76
N GLU A 18 -35.03 -23.68 -58.75
CA GLU A 18 -33.65 -24.15 -58.72
C GLU A 18 -32.94 -23.44 -57.56
N LEU A 19 -32.70 -24.18 -56.47
CA LEU A 19 -31.89 -23.68 -55.35
C LEU A 19 -30.52 -23.25 -55.86
N PRO A 20 -30.05 -22.03 -55.54
CA PRO A 20 -28.75 -21.57 -56.00
C PRO A 20 -27.67 -22.53 -55.50
N LYS A 21 -26.80 -22.97 -56.42
CA LYS A 21 -25.68 -23.87 -56.12
C LYS A 21 -24.92 -23.32 -54.90
N GLY A 22 -24.89 -24.09 -53.82
CA GLY A 22 -24.27 -23.66 -52.56
C GLY A 22 -22.85 -23.15 -52.77
N ARG A 23 -22.46 -22.09 -52.04
CA ARG A 23 -21.14 -21.45 -52.17
C ARG A 23 -19.98 -22.46 -52.06
N LEU A 24 -20.16 -23.51 -51.25
CA LEU A 24 -19.19 -24.60 -51.08
C LEU A 24 -19.07 -25.50 -52.32
N SER A 25 -20.16 -25.81 -53.03
CA SER A 25 -20.08 -26.61 -54.26
C SER A 25 -19.51 -25.82 -55.43
N ALA A 26 -19.77 -24.51 -55.48
CA ALA A 26 -19.12 -23.59 -56.41
C ALA A 26 -17.61 -23.43 -56.12
N MET A 27 -17.22 -23.37 -54.85
CA MET A 27 -15.80 -23.38 -54.45
C MET A 27 -15.12 -24.70 -54.81
N LEU A 28 -15.74 -25.85 -54.53
CA LEU A 28 -15.20 -27.17 -54.91
C LEU A 28 -15.08 -27.34 -56.44
N ALA A 29 -16.07 -26.86 -57.19
CA ALA A 29 -16.06 -26.88 -58.64
C ALA A 29 -14.97 -25.97 -59.23
N ASN A 30 -14.67 -24.84 -58.58
CA ASN A 30 -13.56 -23.96 -58.95
C ASN A 30 -12.19 -24.54 -58.56
N LEU A 31 -12.09 -25.24 -57.42
CA LEU A 31 -10.89 -25.98 -57.00
C LEU A 31 -10.54 -27.11 -57.98
N ARG A 32 -11.53 -27.77 -58.59
CA ARG A 32 -11.32 -28.79 -59.64
C ARG A 32 -10.95 -28.23 -61.01
N ARG A 33 -11.02 -26.92 -61.23
CA ARG A 33 -10.51 -26.33 -62.49
C ARG A 33 -9.00 -26.34 -62.44
N GLY A 34 -8.37 -27.12 -63.32
CA GLY A 34 -6.91 -27.29 -63.36
C GLY A 34 -6.12 -25.98 -63.37
N ARG A 35 -6.67 -24.91 -63.97
CA ARG A 35 -6.04 -23.58 -63.98
C ARG A 35 -5.99 -22.89 -62.61
N VAL A 36 -6.98 -23.11 -61.75
CA VAL A 36 -7.01 -22.55 -60.38
C VAL A 36 -6.08 -23.35 -59.47
N LEU A 37 -6.10 -24.68 -59.60
CA LEU A 37 -5.21 -25.59 -58.90
C LEU A 37 -3.72 -25.28 -59.17
N LEU A 38 -3.40 -24.95 -60.43
CA LEU A 38 -2.04 -24.56 -60.83
C LEU A 38 -1.60 -23.22 -60.25
N ARG A 39 -2.50 -22.23 -60.14
CA ARG A 39 -2.21 -20.95 -59.46
C ARG A 39 -2.02 -21.12 -57.96
N LEU A 40 -2.83 -21.98 -57.32
CA LEU A 40 -2.72 -22.28 -55.90
C LEU A 40 -1.41 -23.04 -55.59
N ALA A 41 -1.05 -24.01 -56.42
CA ALA A 41 0.23 -24.71 -56.33
C ALA A 41 1.42 -23.77 -56.53
N LEU A 42 1.34 -22.84 -57.49
CA LEU A 42 2.38 -21.84 -57.71
C LEU A 42 2.52 -20.88 -56.52
N CYS A 43 1.41 -20.40 -55.95
CA CYS A 43 1.44 -19.59 -54.71
C CYS A 43 2.04 -20.37 -53.54
N GLY A 44 1.64 -21.64 -53.36
CA GLY A 44 2.20 -22.49 -52.31
C GLY A 44 3.71 -22.70 -52.47
N LEU A 45 4.16 -22.98 -53.70
CA LEU A 45 5.57 -23.17 -54.01
C LEU A 45 6.36 -21.87 -53.80
N SER A 46 5.80 -20.71 -54.18
CA SER A 46 6.43 -19.42 -53.88
C SER A 46 6.53 -19.13 -52.38
N ALA A 47 5.52 -19.51 -51.59
CA ALA A 47 5.55 -19.32 -50.15
C ALA A 47 6.61 -20.23 -49.49
N VAL A 48 6.73 -21.48 -49.92
CA VAL A 48 7.78 -22.40 -49.46
C VAL A 48 9.16 -21.91 -49.87
N ALA A 49 9.33 -21.46 -51.12
CA ALA A 49 10.59 -20.90 -51.59
C ALA A 49 10.98 -19.65 -50.78
N MET A 50 10.02 -18.78 -50.49
CA MET A 50 10.25 -17.60 -49.64
C MET A 50 10.66 -18.00 -48.22
N LEU A 51 10.01 -19.01 -47.62
CA LEU A 51 10.35 -19.54 -46.30
C LEU A 51 11.75 -20.17 -46.25
N LEU A 52 12.14 -20.89 -47.30
CA LEU A 52 13.48 -21.47 -47.40
C LEU A 52 14.55 -20.39 -47.55
N ILE A 53 14.30 -19.35 -48.37
CA ILE A 53 15.23 -18.23 -48.55
C ILE A 53 15.37 -17.44 -47.25
N THR A 54 14.28 -17.19 -46.51
CA THR A 54 14.35 -16.47 -45.23
C THR A 54 15.03 -17.28 -44.14
N ARG A 55 14.80 -18.61 -44.08
CA ARG A 55 15.46 -19.50 -43.11
C ARG A 55 16.90 -19.84 -43.47
N ALA A 56 17.27 -19.83 -44.76
CA ALA A 56 18.64 -20.09 -45.20
C ALA A 56 19.61 -18.95 -44.85
N TRP A 57 19.09 -17.78 -44.48
CA TRP A 57 19.90 -16.63 -44.06
C TRP A 57 20.10 -16.56 -42.54
N ASP A 58 19.51 -17.48 -41.76
CA ASP A 58 19.85 -17.57 -40.34
C ASP A 58 21.28 -18.12 -40.23
N PRO A 59 22.23 -17.34 -39.67
CA PRO A 59 23.61 -17.79 -39.54
C PRO A 59 23.66 -19.05 -38.66
N PRO A 60 24.59 -19.99 -38.94
CA PRO A 60 24.77 -21.15 -38.08
C PRO A 60 25.12 -20.66 -36.66
N ARG A 61 24.32 -21.04 -35.66
CA ARG A 61 24.63 -20.73 -34.26
C ARG A 61 25.86 -21.54 -33.85
N ASP A 62 26.94 -20.84 -33.52
CA ASP A 62 28.21 -21.48 -33.14
C ASP A 62 28.10 -22.28 -31.83
N PHE A 63 27.23 -21.82 -30.92
CA PHE A 63 26.99 -22.44 -29.62
C PHE A 63 25.53 -22.89 -29.49
N ARG A 64 25.32 -24.03 -28.83
CA ARG A 64 24.01 -24.62 -28.56
C ARG A 64 24.02 -25.08 -27.10
N THR A 65 22.88 -24.96 -26.45
CA THR A 65 22.61 -25.58 -25.16
C THR A 65 22.97 -27.07 -25.23
N ASP A 66 23.61 -27.60 -24.20
CA ASP A 66 24.12 -28.99 -24.07
C ASP A 66 25.35 -29.35 -24.92
N ARG A 67 25.90 -28.42 -25.71
CA ARG A 67 27.16 -28.69 -26.45
C ARG A 67 28.35 -28.56 -25.49
N VAL A 68 29.14 -29.63 -25.38
CA VAL A 68 30.41 -29.60 -24.64
C VAL A 68 31.48 -28.92 -25.50
N VAL A 69 32.14 -27.89 -24.94
CA VAL A 69 33.18 -27.14 -25.64
C VAL A 69 34.55 -27.75 -25.34
N ASN A 70 35.38 -27.91 -26.37
CA ASN A 70 36.72 -28.50 -26.24
C ASN A 70 37.79 -27.51 -25.71
N ARG A 71 37.46 -26.22 -25.60
CA ARG A 71 38.36 -25.15 -25.15
C ARG A 71 37.61 -24.19 -24.25
N ASP A 72 38.35 -23.54 -23.35
CA ASP A 72 37.81 -22.49 -22.50
C ASP A 72 37.32 -21.32 -23.37
N ILE A 73 36.10 -20.86 -23.11
CA ILE A 73 35.54 -19.66 -23.73
C ILE A 73 35.78 -18.51 -22.76
N SER A 74 36.55 -17.52 -23.22
CA SER A 74 36.81 -16.29 -22.47
C SER A 74 36.25 -15.07 -23.17
N VAL A 75 35.96 -14.05 -22.38
CA VAL A 75 35.44 -12.76 -22.82
C VAL A 75 36.51 -12.04 -23.63
N ARG A 76 36.23 -11.80 -24.92
CA ARG A 76 37.13 -11.04 -25.80
C ARG A 76 36.94 -9.53 -25.68
N THR A 77 35.69 -9.10 -25.56
CA THR A 77 35.28 -7.69 -25.50
C THR A 77 34.51 -7.52 -24.21
N PRO A 78 34.85 -6.53 -23.36
CA PRO A 78 34.10 -6.32 -22.13
C PRO A 78 32.66 -5.97 -22.45
N PHE A 79 31.73 -6.62 -21.76
CA PHE A 79 30.31 -6.36 -21.87
C PHE A 79 29.67 -6.47 -20.49
N ALA A 80 28.48 -5.93 -20.36
CA ALA A 80 27.71 -6.00 -19.13
C ALA A 80 26.35 -6.65 -19.44
N ILE A 81 25.99 -7.64 -18.63
CA ILE A 81 24.67 -8.30 -18.70
C ILE A 81 23.90 -7.88 -17.46
N GLU A 82 22.60 -7.63 -17.62
CA GLU A 82 21.71 -7.39 -16.49
C GLU A 82 21.53 -8.69 -15.72
N ASP A 83 21.79 -8.65 -14.41
CA ASP A 83 21.52 -9.75 -13.51
C ASP A 83 20.05 -9.66 -13.08
N PRO A 84 19.18 -10.55 -13.60
CA PRO A 84 17.75 -10.49 -13.28
C PRO A 84 17.52 -10.78 -11.79
N GLU A 85 18.28 -11.69 -11.17
CA GLU A 85 18.11 -12.11 -9.79
C GLU A 85 18.56 -11.00 -8.83
N ALA A 86 19.74 -10.42 -9.05
CA ALA A 86 20.21 -9.31 -8.21
C ALA A 86 19.36 -8.04 -8.41
N THR A 87 18.83 -7.81 -9.62
CA THR A 87 17.90 -6.70 -9.87
C THR A 87 16.59 -6.91 -9.15
N GLU A 88 16.02 -8.11 -9.20
CA GLU A 88 14.78 -8.43 -8.50
C GLU A 88 14.98 -8.35 -6.98
N ALA A 89 16.09 -8.86 -6.45
CA ALA A 89 16.43 -8.73 -5.04
C ALA A 89 16.56 -7.24 -4.61
N LYS A 90 17.18 -6.38 -5.43
CA LYS A 90 17.22 -4.94 -5.15
C LYS A 90 15.83 -4.29 -5.20
N ARG A 91 14.99 -4.67 -6.14
CA ARG A 91 13.58 -4.21 -6.22
C ARG A 91 12.80 -4.61 -4.98
N MET A 92 12.88 -5.87 -4.56
CA MET A 92 12.22 -6.36 -3.34
C MET A 92 12.72 -5.61 -2.10
N ASN A 93 14.03 -5.35 -2.00
CA ASN A 93 14.57 -4.55 -0.91
C ASN A 93 14.04 -3.11 -0.92
N GLN A 94 13.95 -2.45 -2.08
CA GLN A 94 13.36 -1.11 -2.17
C GLN A 94 11.87 -1.10 -1.82
N ARG A 95 11.11 -2.12 -2.23
CA ARG A 95 9.70 -2.28 -1.81
C ARG A 95 9.57 -2.31 -0.29
N ARG A 96 10.43 -3.07 0.39
CA ARG A 96 10.43 -3.16 1.87
C ARG A 96 10.85 -1.84 2.55
N LEU A 97 11.67 -1.04 1.88
CA LEU A 97 12.13 0.26 2.40
C LEU A 97 11.17 1.41 2.07
N ALA A 98 10.20 1.20 1.18
CA ALA A 98 9.18 2.18 0.86
C ALA A 98 8.36 2.52 2.10
N VAL A 99 7.91 3.77 2.18
CA VAL A 99 7.18 4.29 3.34
C VAL A 99 5.71 3.84 3.23
N ALA A 100 5.16 3.29 4.31
CA ALA A 100 3.74 2.94 4.35
C ALA A 100 2.85 4.19 4.48
N VAL A 101 1.71 4.16 3.78
CA VAL A 101 0.76 5.26 3.74
C VAL A 101 -0.42 4.98 4.68
N TYR A 102 -0.72 5.93 5.56
CA TYR A 102 -1.79 5.88 6.54
C TYR A 102 -2.81 7.00 6.30
N ASP A 103 -4.09 6.64 6.38
CA ASP A 103 -5.20 7.58 6.36
C ASP A 103 -5.43 8.16 7.76
N HIS A 104 -5.47 9.49 7.84
CA HIS A 104 -5.58 10.26 9.09
C HIS A 104 -6.98 10.86 9.25
N ASN A 105 -7.71 10.36 10.23
CA ASN A 105 -8.96 10.97 10.71
C ASN A 105 -8.74 11.73 12.03
N LYS A 106 -8.78 13.06 12.01
CA LYS A 106 -8.53 13.92 13.19
C LYS A 106 -9.66 13.92 14.22
N ALA A 107 -10.88 13.57 13.81
CA ALA A 107 -12.09 13.74 14.62
C ALA A 107 -12.01 13.09 16.02
N PRO A 108 -11.45 11.86 16.21
CA PRO A 108 -11.35 11.26 17.53
C PRO A 108 -10.50 12.08 18.52
N LEU A 109 -9.40 12.70 18.06
CA LEU A 109 -8.54 13.52 18.91
C LEU A 109 -9.19 14.86 19.24
N GLU A 110 -9.89 15.48 18.29
CA GLU A 110 -10.64 16.72 18.53
C GLU A 110 -11.75 16.51 19.56
N VAL A 111 -12.46 15.38 19.49
CA VAL A 111 -13.49 15.00 20.47
C VAL A 111 -12.86 14.78 21.85
N LEU A 112 -11.76 14.02 21.95
CA LEU A 112 -11.06 13.79 23.21
C LEU A 112 -10.57 15.10 23.85
N ARG A 113 -9.99 16.00 23.04
CA ARG A 113 -9.55 17.34 23.49
C ARG A 113 -10.72 18.14 24.05
N ALA A 114 -11.85 18.15 23.37
CA ALA A 114 -13.05 18.86 23.82
C ALA A 114 -13.63 18.23 25.10
N GLU A 115 -13.64 16.90 25.19
CA GLU A 115 -14.12 16.15 26.36
C GLU A 115 -13.32 16.52 27.61
N ILE A 116 -11.99 16.48 27.56
CA ILE A 116 -11.13 16.81 28.69
C ILE A 116 -11.32 18.26 29.16
N LYS A 117 -11.41 19.20 28.20
CA LYS A 117 -11.69 20.60 28.54
C LYS A 117 -13.04 20.77 29.24
N ASN A 118 -14.06 20.04 28.80
CA ASN A 118 -15.39 20.07 29.38
C ASN A 118 -15.44 19.36 30.75
N GLU A 119 -14.73 18.25 30.91
CA GLU A 119 -14.60 17.53 32.19
C GLU A 119 -13.93 18.41 33.25
N VAL A 120 -12.79 19.00 32.93
CA VAL A 120 -12.07 19.90 33.85
C VAL A 120 -12.91 21.15 34.17
N SER A 121 -13.58 21.72 33.18
CA SER A 121 -14.49 22.87 33.41
C SER A 121 -15.66 22.50 34.32
N ARG A 122 -16.20 21.28 34.21
CA ARG A 122 -17.25 20.76 35.11
C ARG A 122 -16.72 20.56 36.52
N LEU A 123 -15.54 19.95 36.67
CA LEU A 123 -14.91 19.71 37.97
C LEU A 123 -14.70 21.01 38.77
N VAL A 124 -14.24 22.08 38.10
CA VAL A 124 -14.05 23.40 38.74
C VAL A 124 -15.39 24.07 39.09
N GLY A 125 -16.47 23.76 38.36
CA GLY A 125 -17.80 24.30 38.58
C GLY A 125 -18.54 23.72 39.80
N TYR A 126 -18.07 22.62 40.40
CA TYR A 126 -18.67 22.07 41.62
C TYR A 126 -18.22 22.82 42.86
N ASP A 127 -19.16 23.07 43.78
CA ASP A 127 -18.91 23.83 45.01
C ASP A 127 -18.11 23.02 46.05
N SER A 128 -18.37 21.71 46.15
CA SER A 128 -17.73 20.82 47.14
C SER A 128 -17.39 19.44 46.58
N PHE A 129 -16.51 18.70 47.26
CA PHE A 129 -16.18 17.29 46.95
C PHE A 129 -17.39 16.34 47.11
N GLU A 130 -18.37 16.70 47.95
CA GLU A 130 -19.60 15.92 48.12
C GLU A 130 -20.58 16.10 46.95
N ASP A 131 -20.55 17.27 46.31
CA ASP A 131 -21.36 17.59 45.12
C ASP A 131 -20.69 17.19 43.80
N ALA A 132 -19.36 16.97 43.83
CA ALA A 132 -18.60 16.52 42.68
C ALA A 132 -18.98 15.07 42.31
N ASP A 133 -19.11 14.80 41.00
CA ASP A 133 -19.33 13.43 40.52
C ASP A 133 -18.10 12.57 40.84
N LYS A 134 -18.22 11.73 41.87
CA LYS A 134 -17.15 10.85 42.35
C LYS A 134 -16.57 9.99 41.23
N ASN A 135 -17.42 9.52 40.32
CA ASN A 135 -16.95 8.73 39.17
C ASN A 135 -16.08 9.56 38.22
N LEU A 136 -16.39 10.85 38.05
CA LEU A 136 -15.59 11.74 37.22
C LEU A 136 -14.24 12.00 37.90
N TRP A 137 -14.24 12.29 39.19
CA TRP A 137 -13.00 12.54 39.95
C TRP A 137 -12.09 11.31 40.02
N GLU A 138 -12.65 10.13 40.30
CA GLU A 138 -11.92 8.84 40.29
C GLU A 138 -11.31 8.55 38.91
N SER A 139 -11.93 9.03 37.83
CA SER A 139 -11.38 8.84 36.48
C SER A 139 -10.13 9.68 36.17
N PHE A 140 -9.84 10.66 37.01
CA PHE A 140 -8.61 11.47 37.00
C PHE A 140 -7.61 10.98 38.06
N ASP A 141 -7.90 9.86 38.73
CA ASP A 141 -6.99 9.32 39.74
C ASP A 141 -5.80 8.66 39.09
N TYR A 142 -4.65 8.83 39.73
CA TYR A 142 -3.43 8.15 39.36
C TYR A 142 -3.47 6.77 39.99
N ASP A 143 -3.20 5.73 39.20
CA ASP A 143 -2.83 4.41 39.74
C ASP A 143 -1.55 4.59 40.55
N MET A 144 -1.72 4.86 41.84
CA MET A 144 -0.65 4.76 42.80
C MET A 144 -0.23 3.28 42.81
N ALA A 145 1.07 3.02 42.63
CA ALA A 145 1.62 1.66 42.44
C ALA A 145 0.97 0.64 43.38
N GLU A 146 0.80 -0.61 42.93
CA GLU A 146 0.10 -1.77 43.54
C GLU A 146 0.26 -2.01 45.07
N ASN A 147 1.15 -1.30 45.77
CA ASN A 147 1.40 -1.38 47.21
C ASN A 147 1.31 -0.02 47.94
N ALA A 148 0.74 1.01 47.34
CA ALA A 148 0.46 2.28 48.01
C ALA A 148 -0.84 2.16 48.83
N PRO A 149 -0.89 2.66 50.07
CA PRO A 149 -2.14 2.73 50.82
C PRO A 149 -3.15 3.58 50.04
N GLU A 150 -4.39 3.11 49.94
CA GLU A 150 -5.50 3.91 49.40
C GLU A 150 -5.52 5.27 50.12
N LEU A 151 -5.48 6.36 49.35
CA LEU A 151 -5.58 7.72 49.88
C LEU A 151 -6.79 7.80 50.81
N THR A 152 -6.57 8.33 52.01
CA THR A 152 -7.67 8.58 52.93
C THR A 152 -8.62 9.63 52.33
N GLN A 153 -9.91 9.59 52.68
CA GLN A 153 -10.90 10.56 52.17
C GLN A 153 -10.48 12.03 52.41
N GLU A 154 -9.74 12.29 53.49
CA GLU A 154 -9.20 13.61 53.82
C GLU A 154 -8.10 14.06 52.83
N GLU A 155 -7.24 13.14 52.38
CA GLU A 155 -6.19 13.44 51.39
C GLU A 155 -6.80 13.67 50.00
N GLN A 156 -7.82 12.91 49.60
CA GLN A 156 -8.54 13.12 48.35
C GLN A 156 -9.24 14.49 48.31
N GLN A 157 -9.83 14.91 49.44
CA GLN A 157 -10.43 16.24 49.57
C GLN A 157 -9.38 17.34 49.47
N ALA A 158 -8.23 17.20 50.14
CA ALA A 158 -7.15 18.17 50.07
C ALA A 158 -6.59 18.31 48.64
N GLU A 159 -6.48 17.21 47.90
CA GLU A 159 -6.05 17.24 46.50
C GLU A 159 -7.09 17.86 45.57
N PHE A 160 -8.39 17.60 45.81
CA PHE A 160 -9.47 18.25 45.07
C PHE A 160 -9.49 19.77 45.31
N GLU A 161 -9.28 20.21 46.54
CA GLU A 161 -9.17 21.63 46.87
C GLU A 161 -7.96 22.28 46.21
N GLN A 162 -6.79 21.63 46.22
CA GLN A 162 -5.60 22.12 45.51
C GLN A 162 -5.81 22.19 44.00
N PHE A 163 -6.48 21.19 43.42
CA PHE A 163 -6.84 21.16 42.00
C PHE A 163 -7.78 22.33 41.65
N LYS A 164 -8.82 22.54 42.45
CA LYS A 164 -9.77 23.65 42.27
C LYS A 164 -9.08 24.99 42.45
N GLN A 165 -8.26 25.17 43.48
CA GLN A 165 -7.54 26.41 43.76
C GLN A 165 -6.63 26.78 42.59
N ALA A 166 -5.86 25.81 42.07
CA ALA A 166 -4.96 26.03 40.93
C ALA A 166 -5.67 26.44 39.64
N LEU A 167 -6.93 26.02 39.44
CA LEU A 167 -7.72 26.35 38.25
C LEU A 167 -8.69 27.52 38.45
N SER A 168 -8.88 27.97 39.70
CA SER A 168 -9.72 29.11 40.06
C SER A 168 -8.97 30.44 40.05
N GLU A 169 -7.64 30.40 39.95
CA GLU A 169 -6.82 31.58 39.74
C GLU A 169 -7.21 32.31 38.43
N GLU A 170 -7.16 33.64 38.46
CA GLU A 170 -7.58 34.46 37.33
C GLU A 170 -6.77 34.11 36.06
N GLY A 171 -7.47 33.64 35.03
CA GLY A 171 -6.85 33.23 33.76
C GLY A 171 -6.20 31.83 33.75
N ALA A 172 -6.20 31.10 34.86
CA ALA A 172 -5.59 29.76 34.92
C ALA A 172 -6.34 28.73 34.05
N MET A 173 -7.67 28.79 34.02
CA MET A 173 -8.49 27.93 33.15
C MET A 173 -8.22 28.19 31.66
N ASP A 174 -8.01 29.45 31.26
CA ASP A 174 -7.71 29.79 29.87
C ASP A 174 -6.27 29.39 29.50
N ALA A 175 -5.33 29.57 30.42
CA ALA A 175 -3.96 29.06 30.29
C ALA A 175 -3.95 27.52 30.15
N PHE A 176 -4.75 26.81 30.94
CA PHE A 176 -4.93 25.37 30.83
C PHE A 176 -5.49 24.97 29.46
N LYS A 177 -6.58 25.60 29.02
CA LYS A 177 -7.18 25.30 27.70
C LYS A 177 -6.19 25.51 26.56
N LYS A 178 -5.39 26.57 26.64
CA LYS A 178 -4.32 26.87 25.67
C LYS A 178 -3.18 25.86 25.73
N ALA A 179 -2.74 25.47 26.92
CA ALA A 179 -1.71 24.43 27.09
C ALA A 179 -2.15 23.11 26.46
N ILE A 180 -3.40 22.70 26.67
CA ILE A 180 -3.98 21.51 26.04
C ILE A 180 -4.03 21.64 24.53
N ASP A 181 -4.43 22.80 23.99
CA ASP A 181 -4.43 23.03 22.53
C ASP A 181 -3.04 22.90 21.92
N GLU A 182 -2.03 23.48 22.57
CA GLU A 182 -0.65 23.40 22.08
C GLU A 182 -0.07 21.99 22.15
N VAL A 183 -0.49 21.19 23.12
CA VAL A 183 -0.07 19.79 23.28
C VAL A 183 -0.75 18.89 22.24
N PHE A 184 -2.02 19.14 21.94
CA PHE A 184 -2.78 18.37 20.95
C PHE A 184 -2.53 18.79 19.51
N SER A 185 -2.11 20.03 19.26
CA SER A 185 -1.83 20.53 17.91
C SER A 185 -0.89 19.62 17.08
N PRO A 186 0.26 19.15 17.59
CA PRO A 186 1.10 18.22 16.83
C PRO A 186 0.43 16.84 16.65
N LEU A 187 -0.37 16.38 17.61
CA LEU A 187 -1.07 15.09 17.53
C LEU A 187 -2.17 15.11 16.47
N GLU A 188 -2.90 16.22 16.37
CA GLU A 188 -3.92 16.44 15.32
C GLU A 188 -3.29 16.59 13.92
N GLN A 189 -1.99 16.89 13.82
CA GLN A 189 -1.26 16.98 12.56
C GLN A 189 -0.67 15.63 12.16
N HIS A 190 0.08 15.00 13.07
CA HIS A 190 0.85 13.78 12.79
C HIS A 190 -0.02 12.52 12.88
N GLY A 191 -1.06 12.56 13.72
CA GLY A 191 -1.91 11.43 14.03
C GLY A 191 -1.36 10.54 15.15
N LEU A 192 -2.14 9.53 15.52
CA LEU A 192 -1.85 8.61 16.61
C LEU A 192 -2.04 7.16 16.14
N LEU A 193 -1.00 6.35 16.37
CA LEU A 193 -0.97 4.93 16.06
C LEU A 193 -0.61 4.14 17.32
N ARG A 194 -1.34 3.06 17.61
CA ARG A 194 -1.00 2.17 18.73
C ARG A 194 0.27 1.38 18.43
N GLU A 195 0.21 0.59 17.38
CA GLU A 195 1.27 -0.29 16.92
C GLU A 195 1.19 -0.38 15.39
N LEU A 196 2.30 -0.75 14.76
CA LEU A 196 2.34 -1.06 13.34
C LEU A 196 1.36 -2.21 13.07
N SER A 197 0.43 -2.02 12.14
CA SER A 197 -0.59 -3.03 11.85
C SER A 197 0.01 -4.32 11.31
N GLU A 198 -0.56 -5.48 11.66
CA GLU A 198 -0.23 -6.78 11.08
C GLU A 198 -0.43 -6.74 9.54
N GLY A 199 0.68 -6.67 8.81
CA GLY A 199 0.71 -6.40 7.36
C GLY A 199 1.49 -5.16 6.95
N HIS A 200 2.16 -4.47 7.88
CA HIS A 200 3.16 -3.46 7.59
C HIS A 200 4.43 -4.14 7.03
N ASP A 201 4.47 -4.33 5.71
CA ASP A 201 5.65 -4.84 4.99
C ASP A 201 6.48 -3.70 4.38
N ALA A 202 6.64 -2.62 5.16
CA ALA A 202 7.23 -1.37 4.70
C ALA A 202 8.22 -0.81 5.74
N ASN A 203 8.75 0.39 5.48
CA ASN A 203 9.74 1.05 6.33
C ASN A 203 9.31 1.10 7.82
N PRO A 204 10.09 0.56 8.77
CA PRO A 204 9.73 0.55 10.18
C PRO A 204 10.01 1.88 10.89
N GLU A 205 10.72 2.82 10.27
CA GLU A 205 11.15 4.07 10.90
C GLU A 205 10.27 5.26 10.55
N ARG A 206 9.63 5.25 9.39
CA ARG A 206 8.89 6.39 8.84
C ARG A 206 7.54 5.96 8.28
N ILE A 207 6.56 6.83 8.40
CA ILE A 207 5.23 6.65 7.82
C ILE A 207 4.82 7.89 7.04
N ALA A 208 4.01 7.69 6.01
CA ALA A 208 3.39 8.74 5.23
C ALA A 208 1.96 8.90 5.73
N VAL A 209 1.58 10.13 6.07
CA VAL A 209 0.28 10.45 6.64
C VAL A 209 -0.51 11.25 5.61
N ARG A 210 -1.73 10.77 5.32
CA ARG A 210 -2.65 11.38 4.36
C ARG A 210 -3.96 11.76 5.05
N PRO A 211 -4.41 13.02 4.99
CA PRO A 211 -5.70 13.43 5.55
C PRO A 211 -6.87 12.73 4.85
N VAL A 212 -7.83 12.18 5.61
CA VAL A 212 -9.04 11.57 5.04
C VAL A 212 -9.85 12.61 4.28
N GLY A 213 -10.26 12.27 3.05
CA GLY A 213 -11.14 13.10 2.22
C GLY A 213 -10.43 14.08 1.28
N THR A 214 -9.09 14.10 1.29
CA THR A 214 -8.30 14.96 0.40
C THR A 214 -7.32 14.11 -0.42
N THR A 215 -7.08 14.51 -1.66
CA THR A 215 -5.98 13.98 -2.49
C THR A 215 -4.67 14.73 -2.25
N ASP A 216 -4.58 15.43 -1.11
CA ASP A 216 -3.43 16.24 -0.75
C ASP A 216 -2.16 15.39 -0.58
N TYR A 217 -1.02 16.09 -0.62
CA TYR A 217 0.30 15.50 -0.49
C TYR A 217 0.46 14.73 0.81
N GLU A 218 1.02 13.54 0.69
CA GLU A 218 1.45 12.71 1.80
C GLU A 218 2.61 13.40 2.52
N THR A 219 2.49 13.55 3.84
CA THR A 219 3.57 14.09 4.66
C THR A 219 4.25 12.97 5.41
N ILE A 220 5.58 12.91 5.34
CA ILE A 220 6.36 11.84 5.94
C ILE A 220 6.79 12.23 7.35
N TYR A 221 6.36 11.46 8.33
CA TYR A 221 6.71 11.62 9.75
C TYR A 221 7.53 10.42 10.25
N PRO A 222 8.43 10.62 11.21
CA PRO A 222 9.07 9.50 11.91
C PRO A 222 8.04 8.76 12.78
N LEU A 223 8.17 7.44 12.89
CA LEU A 223 7.25 6.61 13.66
C LEU A 223 7.19 7.04 15.15
N SER A 224 8.31 7.54 15.68
CA SER A 224 8.43 8.03 17.06
C SER A 224 7.59 9.28 17.37
N GLU A 225 7.10 9.98 16.36
CA GLU A 225 6.20 11.13 16.55
C GLU A 225 4.72 10.74 16.58
N VAL A 226 4.40 9.51 16.21
CA VAL A 226 3.03 9.04 15.96
C VAL A 226 2.66 7.88 16.87
N ARG A 227 3.64 7.08 17.30
CA ARG A 227 3.43 5.91 18.15
C ARG A 227 2.95 6.34 19.54
N LEU A 228 1.90 5.67 20.01
CA LEU A 228 1.22 5.92 21.28
C LEU A 228 2.19 5.97 22.46
N GLU A 229 3.09 4.99 22.58
CA GLU A 229 4.05 4.91 23.68
C GLU A 229 4.97 6.13 23.75
N ASP A 230 5.50 6.56 22.60
CA ASP A 230 6.39 7.72 22.53
C ASP A 230 5.63 9.03 22.80
N VAL A 231 4.39 9.12 22.31
CA VAL A 231 3.49 10.24 22.58
C VAL A 231 3.18 10.32 24.07
N VAL A 232 2.81 9.21 24.73
CA VAL A 232 2.53 9.17 26.17
C VAL A 232 3.76 9.62 26.97
N ASN A 233 4.95 9.10 26.66
CA ASN A 233 6.19 9.53 27.32
C ASN A 233 6.47 11.02 27.14
N ARG A 234 6.19 11.57 25.96
CA ARG A 234 6.34 13.01 25.68
C ARG A 234 5.32 13.85 26.44
N LEU A 235 4.06 13.41 26.51
CA LEU A 235 2.98 14.08 27.24
C LEU A 235 3.30 14.16 28.73
N GLN A 236 3.87 13.11 29.31
CA GLN A 236 4.31 13.09 30.71
C GLN A 236 5.32 14.19 31.02
N ILE A 237 6.19 14.53 30.05
CA ILE A 237 7.20 15.59 30.21
C ILE A 237 6.62 16.97 29.89
N GLN A 238 5.77 17.08 28.87
CA GLN A 238 5.27 18.36 28.37
C GLN A 238 4.15 18.95 29.24
N LEU A 239 3.26 18.12 29.80
CA LEU A 239 2.13 18.61 30.59
C LEU A 239 2.59 19.37 31.85
N PRO A 240 3.54 18.86 32.67
CA PRO A 240 4.06 19.60 33.83
C PRO A 240 4.84 20.87 33.46
N GLN A 241 5.38 20.96 32.24
CA GLN A 241 6.10 22.15 31.78
C GLN A 241 5.16 23.28 31.34
N LYS A 242 3.98 22.93 30.83
CA LYS A 242 3.02 23.89 30.26
C LYS A 242 1.89 24.26 31.20
N ILE A 243 1.52 23.36 32.12
CA ILE A 243 0.46 23.59 33.09
C ILE A 243 1.11 24.08 34.40
N PRO A 244 0.67 25.22 34.96
CA PRO A 244 1.30 25.82 36.14
C PRO A 244 1.18 24.98 37.42
N SER A 245 0.25 24.03 37.48
CA SER A 245 0.05 23.12 38.62
C SER A 245 0.42 21.68 38.26
N LEU A 246 1.34 21.11 39.05
CA LEU A 246 1.78 19.73 38.91
C LEU A 246 0.66 18.72 39.20
N VAL A 247 -0.20 19.02 40.17
CA VAL A 247 -1.35 18.17 40.54
C VAL A 247 -2.32 18.06 39.36
N VAL A 248 -2.65 19.20 38.74
CA VAL A 248 -3.52 19.25 37.55
C VAL A 248 -2.88 18.52 36.38
N ALA A 249 -1.58 18.75 36.13
CA ALA A 249 -0.85 18.13 35.02
C ALA A 249 -0.84 16.59 35.11
N ASN A 250 -0.54 16.04 36.28
CA ASN A 250 -0.46 14.59 36.50
C ASN A 250 -1.84 13.92 36.39
N ARG A 251 -2.88 14.51 36.96
CA ARG A 251 -4.25 13.96 36.87
C ARG A 251 -4.77 13.94 35.43
N VAL A 252 -4.53 15.03 34.70
CA VAL A 252 -4.91 15.11 33.28
C VAL A 252 -4.09 14.14 32.43
N PHE A 253 -2.81 13.92 32.76
CA PHE A 253 -1.98 12.93 32.08
C PHE A 253 -2.52 11.50 32.24
N GLU A 254 -2.91 11.08 33.43
CA GLU A 254 -3.45 9.72 33.64
C GLU A 254 -4.78 9.54 32.92
N ARG A 255 -5.65 10.55 32.98
CA ARG A 255 -6.90 10.57 32.18
C ARG A 255 -6.61 10.42 30.68
N LEU A 256 -5.61 11.12 30.17
CA LEU A 256 -5.19 11.02 28.78
C LEU A 256 -4.65 9.63 28.45
N LYS A 257 -3.78 9.08 29.29
CA LYS A 257 -3.17 7.77 29.10
C LYS A 257 -4.21 6.65 28.96
N ASP A 258 -5.29 6.69 29.74
CA ASP A 258 -6.40 5.72 29.63
C ASP A 258 -7.23 5.92 28.34
N ARG A 259 -7.46 7.17 27.92
CA ARG A 259 -8.34 7.49 26.79
C ARG A 259 -7.66 7.51 25.42
N LEU A 260 -6.38 7.85 25.33
CA LEU A 260 -5.61 7.91 24.08
C LEU A 260 -5.66 6.61 23.26
N PRO A 261 -5.59 5.39 23.85
CA PRO A 261 -5.73 4.14 23.10
C PRO A 261 -7.06 4.00 22.36
N SER A 262 -8.12 4.71 22.78
CA SER A 262 -9.43 4.71 22.12
C SER A 262 -9.55 5.75 21.00
N ALA A 263 -8.69 6.77 21.00
CA ALA A 263 -8.66 7.88 20.04
C ALA A 263 -7.63 7.67 18.91
N LEU A 264 -7.48 6.45 18.41
CA LEU A 264 -6.58 6.16 17.29
C LEU A 264 -7.08 6.80 16.00
N THR A 265 -6.21 7.58 15.35
CA THR A 265 -6.59 8.37 14.17
C THR A 265 -6.07 7.82 12.86
N LEU A 266 -5.02 7.00 12.92
CA LEU A 266 -4.36 6.47 11.74
C LEU A 266 -4.83 5.06 11.41
N ARG A 267 -5.10 4.84 10.13
CA ARG A 267 -5.44 3.52 9.57
C ARG A 267 -4.59 3.24 8.35
N LEU A 268 -3.98 2.06 8.29
CA LEU A 268 -3.14 1.67 7.17
C LEU A 268 -3.97 1.65 5.88
N ASN A 269 -3.50 2.37 4.85
CA ASN A 269 -4.05 2.26 3.51
C ASN A 269 -3.17 1.31 2.68
N ARG A 270 -3.65 0.06 2.51
CA ARG A 270 -2.91 -0.97 1.79
C ARG A 270 -2.74 -0.66 0.30
N GLU A 271 -3.75 -0.05 -0.33
CA GLU A 271 -3.70 0.28 -1.75
C GLU A 271 -2.64 1.35 -2.04
N ALA A 272 -2.65 2.43 -1.25
CA ALA A 272 -1.67 3.50 -1.38
C ALA A 272 -0.26 3.03 -1.00
N THR A 273 -0.13 2.18 0.03
CA THR A 273 1.15 1.58 0.40
C THR A 273 1.71 0.69 -0.72
N ASN A 274 0.89 -0.17 -1.32
CA ASN A 274 1.33 -1.01 -2.44
C ASN A 274 1.72 -0.17 -3.65
N ALA A 275 0.97 0.88 -3.96
CA ALA A 275 1.32 1.81 -5.04
C ALA A 275 2.67 2.51 -4.78
N ALA A 276 2.91 2.96 -3.55
CA ALA A 276 4.20 3.54 -3.17
C ALA A 276 5.35 2.53 -3.26
N GLN A 277 5.12 1.27 -2.88
CA GLN A 277 6.09 0.19 -3.04
C GLN A 277 6.41 -0.12 -4.51
N ASP A 278 5.39 -0.19 -5.36
CA ASP A 278 5.55 -0.49 -6.78
C ASP A 278 6.31 0.64 -7.47
N LEU A 279 6.00 1.91 -7.16
CA LEU A 279 6.75 3.08 -7.64
C LEU A 279 8.23 3.02 -7.19
N ALA A 280 8.50 2.70 -5.92
CA ALA A 280 9.86 2.55 -5.41
C ALA A 280 10.62 1.40 -6.07
N ALA A 281 9.93 0.33 -6.50
CA ALA A 281 10.53 -0.78 -7.23
C ALA A 281 10.86 -0.42 -8.68
N GLU A 282 10.02 0.38 -9.33
CA GLU A 282 10.22 0.85 -10.71
C GLU A 282 11.41 1.80 -10.83
N GLU A 283 11.69 2.60 -9.79
CA GLU A 283 12.85 3.50 -9.75
C GLU A 283 14.21 2.77 -9.63
N VAL A 284 14.22 1.46 -9.40
CA VAL A 284 15.47 0.68 -9.26
C VAL A 284 16.13 0.42 -10.60
N GLU A 285 17.33 0.96 -10.75
CA GLU A 285 18.20 0.66 -11.90
C GLU A 285 18.62 -0.82 -11.93
N PRO A 286 18.63 -1.47 -13.11
CA PRO A 286 19.10 -2.85 -13.27
C PRO A 286 20.55 -3.02 -12.80
N VAL A 287 20.78 -4.09 -12.02
CA VAL A 287 22.13 -4.48 -11.61
C VAL A 287 22.82 -5.13 -12.77
N LYS A 288 24.03 -4.66 -13.07
CA LYS A 288 24.83 -5.17 -14.19
C LYS A 288 26.00 -5.96 -13.65
N ILE A 289 26.16 -7.18 -14.14
CA ILE A 289 27.40 -7.95 -14.00
C ILE A 289 28.33 -7.52 -15.12
N PHE A 290 29.52 -7.09 -14.74
CA PHE A 290 30.57 -6.69 -15.68
C PHE A 290 31.47 -7.89 -15.95
N PHE A 291 31.65 -8.20 -17.23
CA PHE A 291 32.59 -9.20 -17.69
C PHE A 291 33.80 -8.50 -18.29
N GLU A 292 34.96 -8.69 -17.70
CA GLU A 292 36.22 -8.12 -18.19
C GLU A 292 36.89 -9.03 -19.21
N ARG A 293 37.82 -8.45 -19.98
CA ARG A 293 38.55 -9.20 -20.99
C ARG A 293 39.40 -10.29 -20.33
N GLY A 294 39.13 -11.54 -20.69
CA GLY A 294 39.83 -12.71 -20.16
C GLY A 294 39.02 -13.49 -19.12
N ASP A 295 37.88 -12.97 -18.66
CA ASP A 295 36.97 -13.70 -17.78
C ASP A 295 36.43 -14.95 -18.48
N LEU A 296 36.29 -16.03 -17.73
CA LEU A 296 35.91 -17.34 -18.24
C LEU A 296 34.39 -17.48 -18.18
N ILE A 297 33.76 -17.61 -19.36
CA ILE A 297 32.30 -17.80 -19.49
C ILE A 297 31.96 -19.28 -19.36
N ALA A 298 32.72 -20.15 -20.05
CA ALA A 298 32.51 -21.59 -20.01
C ALA A 298 33.85 -22.34 -20.00
N ARG A 299 33.94 -23.37 -19.15
CA ARG A 299 35.12 -24.24 -19.02
C ARG A 299 35.08 -25.38 -20.02
N ALA A 300 36.25 -25.74 -20.55
CA ALA A 300 36.41 -26.91 -21.41
C ALA A 300 35.92 -28.19 -20.71
N GLY A 301 35.11 -28.98 -21.43
CA GLY A 301 34.57 -30.25 -20.93
C GLY A 301 33.23 -30.16 -20.19
N SER A 302 32.71 -28.95 -19.93
CA SER A 302 31.36 -28.76 -19.37
C SER A 302 30.33 -28.52 -20.49
N PRO A 303 29.08 -29.00 -20.34
CA PRO A 303 27.99 -28.66 -21.26
C PRO A 303 27.59 -27.18 -21.07
N LEU A 304 27.33 -26.49 -22.19
CA LEU A 304 26.88 -25.10 -22.15
C LEU A 304 25.44 -24.98 -21.62
N GLY A 305 25.25 -24.12 -20.63
CA GLY A 305 23.93 -23.75 -20.09
C GLY A 305 23.19 -22.70 -20.93
N GLU A 306 21.95 -22.36 -20.56
CA GLU A 306 21.18 -21.29 -21.23
C GLU A 306 21.77 -19.89 -21.00
N GLU A 307 22.51 -19.68 -19.91
CA GLU A 307 23.17 -18.40 -19.60
C GLU A 307 24.49 -18.20 -20.36
N GLU A 308 25.06 -19.27 -20.93
CA GLU A 308 26.38 -19.28 -21.57
C GLU A 308 26.30 -19.22 -23.13
N VAL A 309 25.10 -19.25 -23.73
CA VAL A 309 24.83 -19.32 -25.19
C VAL A 309 24.18 -18.05 -25.71
#